data_AF-A0A540LDC7-F1
#
_entry.id   AF-A0A540LDC7-F1
#
_cell.length_a   1.000
_cell.length_b   1.000
_cell.length_c   1.000
_cell.angle_alpha   90.00
_cell.angle_beta   90.00
_cell.angle_gamma   90.00
#
_symmetry.space_group_name_H-M   'P 1'
#
loop_
_entity.id
_entity.type
_entity.pdbx_description
1 polymer ?
#
loop_
_entity_poly.entity_id
_entity_poly.type
_entity_poly.pdbx_seq_one_letter_code
_entity_poly.pdbx_strand_id
1 'polypeptide(L)' 'MIHRAVLGSLKRFFGVLREHYAGDFPLWLSPVQPHVLPVTDSQMMKGKFERRKG' A
#
# COMPACT_ATOMS: atom_id res chain seq x y z
N MET A 1 -7.77 22.83 29.72
CA MET A 1 -6.82 22.06 28.88
C MET A 1 -7.53 20.79 28.41
N ILE A 2 -7.64 20.55 27.10
CA ILE A 2 -8.35 19.39 26.54
C ILE A 2 -7.31 18.37 26.06
N HIS A 3 -7.20 17.23 26.73
CA HIS A 3 -6.46 16.09 26.20
C HIS A 3 -7.37 15.33 25.21
N ARG A 4 -6.94 15.16 23.95
CA ARG A 4 -7.66 14.38 22.93
C ARG A 4 -6.71 13.44 22.19
N ALA A 5 -6.98 12.15 22.27
CA ALA A 5 -6.35 11.13 21.43
C ALA A 5 -7.45 10.48 20.60
N VAL A 6 -7.61 10.92 19.35
CA VAL A 6 -8.70 10.46 18.46
C VAL A 6 -8.56 9.00 18.09
N LEU A 7 -7.32 8.55 17.87
CA LEU A 7 -6.99 7.19 17.45
C LEU A 7 -6.41 6.34 18.59
N GLY A 8 -6.12 6.95 19.75
CA GLY A 8 -5.40 6.28 20.82
C GLY A 8 -3.97 5.86 20.42
N SER A 9 -3.59 4.63 20.75
CA SER A 9 -2.27 4.06 20.43
C SER A 9 -2.21 3.50 19.01
N LEU A 10 -1.17 3.88 18.25
CA LEU A 10 -0.98 3.43 16.86
C LEU A 10 -0.90 1.90 16.72
N LYS A 11 -0.27 1.21 17.68
CA LYS A 11 -0.17 -0.27 17.66
C LYS A 11 -1.54 -0.95 17.79
N ARG A 12 -2.39 -0.44 18.68
CA ARG A 12 -3.75 -0.96 18.87
C ARG A 12 -4.64 -0.61 17.68
N PHE A 13 -4.49 0.60 17.14
CA PHE A 13 -5.19 1.03 15.95
C PHE A 13 -4.90 0.12 14.74
N PHE A 14 -3.64 -0.17 14.44
CA PHE A 14 -3.29 -1.10 13.36
C PHE A 14 -3.72 -2.55 13.63
N GLY A 15 -3.75 -2.99 14.90
CA GLY A 15 -4.32 -4.29 15.27
C GLY A 15 -5.78 -4.41 14.88
N VAL A 16 -6.60 -3.41 15.26
CA VAL A 16 -8.02 -3.34 14.89
C VAL A 16 -8.21 -3.22 13.39
N LEU A 17 -7.42 -2.40 12.70
CA LEU A 17 -7.51 -2.27 11.24
C LEU A 17 -7.22 -3.60 10.54
N ARG A 18 -6.22 -4.36 11.01
CA ARG A 18 -5.88 -5.66 10.42
C ARG A 18 -7.01 -6.67 10.56
N GLU A 19 -7.69 -6.68 11.71
CA GLU A 19 -8.85 -7.55 11.95
C GLU A 19 -10.07 -7.09 11.13
N HIS A 20 -10.31 -5.78 11.04
CA HIS A 20 -11.41 -5.20 10.29
C HIS A 20 -11.33 -5.45 8.78
N TYR A 21 -10.13 -5.31 8.21
CA TYR A 21 -9.89 -5.53 6.78
C TYR A 21 -9.53 -6.99 6.45
N ALA A 22 -9.41 -7.86 7.44
CA ALA A 22 -8.90 -9.24 7.27
C ALA A 22 -7.58 -9.33 6.47
N GLY A 23 -6.76 -8.26 6.51
CA GLY A 23 -5.52 -8.12 5.74
C GLY A 23 -5.64 -7.47 4.36
N ASP A 24 -6.84 -7.28 3.81
CA ASP A 24 -7.06 -6.60 2.53
C ASP A 24 -7.20 -5.08 2.74
N PHE A 25 -6.07 -4.43 2.99
CA PHE A 25 -6.05 -3.00 3.28
C PHE A 25 -6.41 -2.16 2.05
N PRO A 26 -7.03 -0.98 2.26
CA PRO A 26 -7.23 -0.01 1.20
C PRO A 26 -5.93 0.34 0.47
N LEU A 27 -6.01 0.72 -0.81
CA LEU A 27 -4.85 1.03 -1.65
C LEU A 27 -3.83 2.01 -1.01
N TRP A 28 -4.33 3.00 -0.26
CA TRP A 28 -3.50 4.01 0.40
C TRP A 28 -2.78 3.52 1.66
N LEU A 29 -3.21 2.37 2.21
CA LEU A 29 -2.64 1.75 3.41
C LEU A 29 -1.97 0.40 3.11
N SER A 30 -2.14 -0.14 1.90
CA SER A 30 -1.52 -1.40 1.49
C SER A 30 0.00 -1.34 1.71
N PRO A 31 0.58 -2.31 2.45
CA PRO A 31 2.01 -2.35 2.68
C PRO A 31 2.80 -2.66 1.40
N VAL A 32 2.12 -3.24 0.41
CA VAL A 32 2.71 -3.61 -0.88
C VAL A 32 2.26 -2.59 -1.92
N GLN A 33 3.24 -1.98 -2.61
CA GLN A 33 2.95 -1.11 -3.74
C GLN A 33 2.38 -1.91 -4.92
N PRO A 34 1.43 -1.33 -5.69
CA PRO A 34 0.91 -1.97 -6.89
C PRO A 34 1.98 -2.09 -7.97
N HIS A 35 1.90 -3.16 -8.76
CA HIS A 35 2.77 -3.40 -9.91
C HIS A 35 1.96 -3.37 -11.21
N VAL A 36 2.50 -2.72 -12.24
CA VAL A 36 1.92 -2.74 -13.58
C VAL A 36 2.37 -4.03 -14.28
N LEU A 37 1.41 -4.90 -14.59
CA LEU A 37 1.64 -6.15 -15.31
C LEU A 37 1.42 -5.94 -16.82
N PRO A 38 2.43 -6.16 -17.66
CA PRO A 38 2.27 -6.10 -19.10
C PRO A 38 1.45 -7.30 -19.59
N VAL A 39 0.58 -7.09 -20.59
CA VAL A 39 -0.22 -8.17 -21.20
C VAL A 39 0.59 -8.93 -22.26
N THR A 40 1.59 -8.26 -22.86
CA THR A 40 2.48 -8.83 -23.88
C THR A 40 3.95 -8.56 -23.57
N ASP A 41 4.84 -9.41 -24.08
CA ASP A 41 6.30 -9.28 -23.88
C ASP A 41 6.88 -7.97 -24.43
N SER A 42 6.25 -7.40 -25.47
CA SER A 42 6.65 -6.11 -26.04
C SER A 42 6.55 -4.97 -25.00
N GLN A 43 5.51 -4.99 -24.17
CA GLN A 43 5.32 -4.00 -23.11
C GLN A 43 6.29 -4.23 -21.95
N MET A 44 6.66 -5.49 -21.68
CA MET A 44 7.66 -5.84 -20.67
C MET A 44 9.03 -5.21 -21.01
N MET A 45 9.43 -5.21 -22.29
CA MET A 45 10.70 -4.62 -22.74
C MET A 45 10.71 -3.08 -22.60
N LYS A 46 9.61 -2.40 -22.93
CA LYS A 46 9.48 -0.94 -22.75
C LYS A 46 9.57 -0.54 -21.28
N GLY A 47 8.83 -1.23 -20.41
CA GLY A 47 8.82 -0.94 -18.97
C GLY A 47 10.15 -1.23 -18.27
N LYS A 48 10.98 -2.14 -18.80
CA LYS A 48 12.37 -2.36 -18.31
C LYS A 48 13.34 -1.28 -18.77
N PHE A 49 13.14 -0.69 -19.96
CA PHE A 49 14.01 0.35 -20.49
C PHE A 49 13.80 1.70 -19.80
N GLU A 50 12.54 2.07 -19.52
CA GLU A 50 12.22 3.29 -18.77
C GLU A 50 12.76 3.22 -17.33
N ARG A 51 12.68 2.06 -16.67
CA ARG A 51 13.23 1.87 -15.31
C ARG A 51 14.76 1.99 -15.20
N ARG A 52 15.51 1.94 -16.30
CA ARG A 52 16.98 2.14 -16.29
C ARG A 52 17.42 3.57 -16.60
N LYS A 53 16.48 4.46 -16.96
CA LYS A 53 16.78 5.86 -17.32
C LYS A 53 16.42 6.88 -16.23
N GLY A 54 15.87 6.43 -15.10
CA GLY A 54 15.57 7.24 -13.92
C GLY A 54 16.57 6.99 -12.81
#